data_AF-A0A3B6NRN1-F1
#
_entry.id   AF-A0A3B6NRN1-F1
#
_cell.length_a   1.000
_cell.length_b   1.000
_cell.length_c   1.000
_cell.angle_alpha   90.00
_cell.angle_beta   90.00
_cell.angle_gamma   90.00
#
_symmetry.space_group_name_H-M   'P 1'
#
loop_
_entity.id
_entity.type
_entity.pdbx_description
1 polymer ?
#
loop_
_entity_poly.entity_id
_entity_poly.type
_entity_poly.pdbx_seq_one_letter_code
_entity_poly.pdbx_strand_id
1 'polypeptide(L)'
;MFFHYLLRQKNGPGAPGGQSWTAEWLKFDNSYFKEIKEKGDQDLLVLPTDAALFEDPTFKVYAEKYAADEEAFFKDYAEAHAKLSSLGAKFDPAEGFSLDD
;
A
#
# COMPACT_ATOMS: atom_id res chain seq x y z
N MET A 1 -11.52 25.06 -10.90
CA MET A 1 -11.95 23.90 -11.71
C MET A 1 -10.88 22.81 -11.58
N PHE A 2 -11.02 21.88 -10.63
CA PHE A 2 -10.06 20.77 -10.42
C PHE A 2 -10.79 19.46 -10.06
N PHE A 3 -11.99 19.23 -10.63
CA PHE A 3 -12.81 18.05 -10.35
C PHE A 3 -13.04 17.15 -11.57
N HIS A 4 -12.30 17.35 -12.67
CA HIS A 4 -12.52 16.63 -13.93
C HIS A 4 -11.53 15.51 -14.25
N TYR A 5 -10.61 15.14 -13.34
CA TYR A 5 -9.55 14.16 -13.63
C TYR A 5 -9.65 12.81 -12.90
N LEU A 6 -10.66 12.58 -12.05
CA LEU A 6 -10.68 11.40 -11.15
C LEU A 6 -11.31 10.12 -11.70
N LEU A 7 -11.53 9.99 -13.02
CA LEU A 7 -12.14 8.78 -13.60
C LEU A 7 -11.32 8.28 -14.79
N ARG A 8 -10.24 7.54 -14.52
CA ARG A 8 -9.48 6.90 -15.60
C ARG A 8 -8.93 5.52 -15.24
N GLN A 9 -9.79 4.68 -14.69
CA GLN A 9 -9.63 3.23 -14.76
C GLN A 9 -10.76 2.68 -15.64
N LYS A 10 -10.44 2.32 -16.89
CA LYS A 10 -11.43 1.84 -17.87
C LYS A 10 -11.71 0.33 -17.79
N ASN A 11 -10.81 -0.47 -17.21
CA ASN A 11 -10.89 -1.94 -17.27
C ASN A 11 -10.30 -2.64 -16.01
N GLY A 12 -10.78 -2.32 -14.81
CA GLY A 12 -10.43 -3.03 -13.57
C GLY A 12 -11.56 -3.97 -13.09
N PRO A 13 -11.28 -5.05 -12.32
CA PRO A 13 -12.34 -5.88 -11.76
C PRO A 13 -13.12 -5.12 -10.69
N GLY A 14 -14.32 -4.63 -11.01
CA GLY A 14 -15.16 -3.88 -10.06
C GLY A 14 -16.03 -2.81 -10.73
N ALA A 15 -16.62 -1.95 -9.92
CA ALA A 15 -17.33 -0.77 -10.44
C ALA A 15 -16.31 0.19 -11.08
N PRO A 16 -16.54 0.64 -12.33
CA PRO A 16 -15.59 1.49 -13.03
C PRO A 16 -15.52 2.89 -12.40
N GLY A 17 -14.33 3.49 -12.45
CA GLY A 17 -14.06 4.83 -11.90
C GLY A 17 -12.93 4.83 -10.86
N GLY A 18 -12.55 6.03 -10.43
CA GLY A 18 -11.43 6.25 -9.52
C GLY A 18 -10.08 6.29 -10.23
N GLN A 19 -9.04 6.47 -9.40
CA GLN A 19 -7.63 6.42 -9.77
C GLN A 19 -6.91 5.54 -8.74
N SER A 20 -6.10 4.61 -9.20
CA SER A 20 -5.35 3.68 -8.35
C SER A 20 -3.88 4.07 -8.26
N TRP A 21 -3.19 3.53 -7.26
CA TRP A 21 -1.73 3.69 -7.12
C TRP A 21 -0.94 2.74 -8.03
N THR A 22 -1.56 1.65 -8.46
CA THR A 22 -0.92 0.61 -9.28
C THR A 22 -1.85 0.22 -10.42
N ALA A 23 -1.28 -0.28 -11.53
CA ALA A 23 -2.07 -0.76 -12.67
C ALA A 23 -2.91 -2.00 -12.29
N GLU A 24 -2.30 -2.94 -11.56
CA GLU A 24 -2.93 -4.15 -11.03
C GLU A 24 -3.46 -3.93 -9.60
N TRP A 25 -4.38 -2.98 -9.40
CA TRP A 25 -4.81 -2.53 -8.06
C TRP A 25 -5.56 -3.57 -7.19
N LEU A 26 -5.87 -4.75 -7.73
CA LEU A 26 -6.40 -5.89 -6.96
C LEU A 26 -5.35 -6.95 -6.61
N LYS A 27 -4.09 -6.71 -6.98
CA LYS A 27 -2.98 -7.57 -6.65
C LYS A 27 -2.22 -6.97 -5.47
N PHE A 28 -1.93 -7.80 -4.48
CA PHE A 28 -1.11 -7.42 -3.33
C PHE A 28 0.34 -7.78 -3.62
N ASP A 29 1.15 -6.77 -3.95
CA ASP A 29 2.57 -6.89 -4.29
C ASP A 29 3.31 -5.59 -3.94
N ASN A 30 4.62 -5.51 -4.25
CA ASN A 30 5.40 -4.31 -3.94
C ASN A 30 5.32 -3.19 -5.00
N SER A 31 4.43 -3.30 -6.00
CA SER A 31 4.33 -2.32 -7.10
C SER A 31 4.05 -0.90 -6.60
N TYR A 32 3.27 -0.73 -5.52
CA TYR A 32 3.04 0.56 -4.88
C TYR A 32 4.34 1.36 -4.66
N PHE A 33 5.39 0.74 -4.10
CA PHE A 33 6.66 1.42 -3.84
C PHE A 33 7.44 1.73 -5.13
N LYS A 34 7.32 0.87 -6.16
CA LYS A 34 7.96 1.08 -7.46
C LYS A 34 7.32 2.26 -8.21
N GLU A 35 6.00 2.29 -8.27
CA GLU A 35 5.24 3.32 -9.00
C GLU A 35 5.43 4.72 -8.38
N ILE A 36 5.39 4.82 -7.04
CA ILE A 36 5.61 6.10 -6.34
C ILE A 36 7.04 6.61 -6.53
N LYS A 37 8.03 5.72 -6.59
CA LYS A 37 9.43 6.08 -6.81
C LYS A 37 9.65 6.61 -8.22
N GLU A 38 9.10 5.93 -9.23
CA GLU A 38 9.32 6.25 -10.64
C GLU A 38 8.52 7.48 -11.08
N LYS A 39 7.29 7.65 -10.57
CA LYS A 39 6.36 8.73 -10.94
C LYS A 39 6.17 8.85 -12.47
N GLY A 40 6.34 7.75 -13.20
CA GLY A 40 6.40 7.73 -14.67
C GLY A 40 5.03 7.72 -15.34
N ASP A 41 4.04 7.09 -14.70
CA ASP A 41 2.67 7.01 -15.20
C ASP A 41 1.78 8.09 -14.57
N GLN A 42 1.31 9.03 -15.40
CA GLN A 42 0.41 10.11 -14.98
C GLN A 42 -1.00 9.62 -14.61
N ASP A 43 -1.30 8.35 -14.90
CA ASP A 43 -2.59 7.72 -14.59
C ASP A 43 -2.60 7.09 -13.20
N LEU A 44 -1.42 6.90 -12.62
CA LEU A 44 -1.27 6.37 -11.27
C LEU A 44 -1.25 7.51 -10.26
N LEU A 45 -1.93 7.26 -9.14
CA LEU A 45 -2.06 8.22 -8.07
C LEU A 45 -0.78 8.25 -7.23
N VAL A 46 -0.31 9.46 -6.93
CA VAL A 46 0.71 9.70 -5.91
C VAL A 46 0.24 10.88 -5.05
N LEU A 47 -0.16 10.62 -3.82
CA LEU A 47 -0.50 11.68 -2.87
C LEU A 47 0.76 12.28 -2.23
N PRO A 48 0.67 13.47 -1.62
CA PRO A 48 1.79 14.04 -0.87
C PRO A 48 2.32 13.13 0.24
N THR A 49 1.44 12.36 0.89
CA THR A 49 1.81 11.39 1.94
C THR A 49 2.57 10.20 1.39
N ASP A 50 2.28 9.78 0.15
CA ASP A 50 3.00 8.71 -0.53
C ASP A 50 4.39 9.20 -0.96
N ALA A 51 4.46 10.40 -1.53
CA ALA A 51 5.72 11.04 -1.92
C ALA A 51 6.67 11.21 -0.72
N ALA A 52 6.12 11.54 0.46
CA ALA A 52 6.89 11.68 1.69
C ALA A 52 7.70 10.42 2.06
N LEU A 53 7.27 9.22 1.64
CA LEU A 53 7.99 7.97 1.88
C LEU A 53 9.38 7.94 1.23
N PHE A 54 9.55 8.64 0.10
CA PHE A 54 10.83 8.72 -0.62
C PHE A 54 11.56 10.05 -0.42
N GLU A 55 10.92 11.02 0.23
CA GLU A 55 11.48 12.34 0.54
C GLU A 55 12.08 12.40 1.94
N ASP A 56 11.44 11.79 2.94
CA ASP A 56 11.96 11.73 4.30
C ASP A 56 13.16 10.76 4.39
N PRO A 57 14.30 11.17 4.98
CA PRO A 57 15.51 10.33 5.05
C PRO A 57 15.31 9.00 5.79
N THR A 58 14.42 8.96 6.78
CA THR A 58 14.17 7.77 7.60
C THR A 58 13.24 6.81 6.87
N PHE A 59 12.13 7.33 6.33
CA PHE A 59 11.17 6.49 5.58
C PHE A 59 11.78 5.94 4.30
N LYS A 60 12.63 6.72 3.63
CA LYS A 60 13.27 6.34 2.36
C LYS A 60 14.04 5.05 2.46
N VAL A 61 14.68 4.76 3.61
CA VAL A 61 15.40 3.49 3.82
C VAL A 61 14.49 2.28 3.62
N TYR A 62 13.25 2.35 4.14
CA TYR A 62 12.27 1.29 4.01
C TYR A 62 11.58 1.32 2.64
N ALA A 63 11.23 2.50 2.13
CA ALA A 63 10.59 2.63 0.83
C ALA A 63 11.48 2.09 -0.31
N GLU A 64 12.79 2.39 -0.29
CA GLU A 64 13.78 1.85 -1.22
C GLU A 64 13.97 0.34 -1.04
N LYS A 65 14.02 -0.14 0.21
CA LYS A 65 14.09 -1.58 0.52
C LYS A 65 12.91 -2.32 -0.09
N TYR A 66 11.68 -1.87 0.15
CA TYR A 66 10.48 -2.54 -0.32
C TYR A 66 10.29 -2.43 -1.83
N ALA A 67 10.70 -1.33 -2.46
CA ALA A 67 10.71 -1.23 -3.92
C ALA A 67 11.65 -2.27 -4.58
N ALA A 68 12.77 -2.57 -3.93
CA ALA A 68 13.79 -3.50 -4.45
C ALA A 68 13.55 -4.97 -4.06
N ASP A 69 12.91 -5.23 -2.93
CA ASP A 69 12.77 -6.56 -2.33
C ASP A 69 11.32 -6.79 -1.85
N GLU A 70 10.58 -7.60 -2.62
CA GLU A 70 9.19 -7.93 -2.33
C GLU A 70 9.04 -8.89 -1.15
N GLU A 71 9.96 -9.83 -0.96
CA GLU A 71 9.91 -10.75 0.17
C GLU A 71 10.07 -9.99 1.48
N ALA A 72 10.99 -9.02 1.50
CA ALA A 72 11.17 -8.17 2.66
C ALA A 72 9.97 -7.25 2.93
N PHE A 73 9.27 -6.80 1.88
CA PHE A 73 7.99 -6.09 2.04
C PHE A 73 6.93 -7.00 2.68
N PHE A 74 6.69 -8.20 2.13
CA PHE A 74 5.67 -9.10 2.64
C PHE A 74 5.92 -9.52 4.08
N LYS A 75 7.17 -9.81 4.43
CA LYS A 75 7.54 -10.16 5.81
C LYS A 75 7.20 -9.02 6.78
N ASP A 76 7.70 -7.82 6.51
CA ASP A 76 7.52 -6.69 7.42
C ASP A 76 6.06 -6.21 7.44
N TYR A 77 5.34 -6.31 6.31
CA TYR A 77 3.91 -6.02 6.22
C TYR A 77 3.08 -6.97 7.08
N ALA A 78 3.33 -8.28 7.03
CA ALA A 78 2.60 -9.25 7.83
C ALA A 78 2.74 -8.98 9.33
N GLU A 79 3.96 -8.72 9.80
CA GLU A 79 4.25 -8.36 11.18
C GLU A 79 3.56 -7.04 11.60
N ALA A 80 3.66 -6.01 10.76
CA ALA A 80 3.05 -4.71 11.03
C ALA A 80 1.51 -4.76 11.06
N HIS A 81 0.90 -5.48 10.11
CA HIS A 81 -0.55 -5.61 10.01
C HIS A 81 -1.14 -6.41 11.17
N ALA A 82 -0.49 -7.49 11.60
CA ALA A 82 -0.89 -8.25 12.80
C ALA A 82 -0.78 -7.42 14.09
N LYS A 83 0.28 -6.61 14.21
CA LYS A 83 0.42 -5.68 15.34
C LYS A 83 -0.66 -4.59 15.31
N LEU A 84 -0.98 -4.05 14.13
CA LEU A 84 -2.02 -3.03 13.98
C LEU A 84 -3.41 -3.58 14.33
N SER A 85 -3.75 -4.78 13.85
CA SER A 85 -5.09 -5.37 14.06
C SER A 85 -5.42 -5.64 15.53
N SER A 86 -4.40 -5.80 16.38
CA SER A 86 -4.53 -6.03 17.82
C SER A 86 -4.41 -4.78 18.69
N LEU A 87 -4.06 -3.63 18.10
CA LEU A 87 -3.78 -2.42 18.87
C LEU A 87 -5.04 -1.88 19.57
N GLY A 88 -5.02 -1.85 20.90
CA GLY A 88 -6.13 -1.36 21.72
C GLY A 88 -7.29 -2.36 21.87
N ALA A 89 -7.18 -3.56 21.31
CA ALA A 89 -8.17 -4.61 21.46
C ALA A 89 -8.17 -5.20 22.88
N LYS A 90 -9.31 -5.77 23.27
CA LYS A 90 -9.46 -6.65 24.43
C LYS A 90 -10.01 -7.96 23.93
N PHE A 91 -9.27 -9.04 24.13
CA PHE A 91 -9.65 -10.37 23.65
C PHE A 91 -10.36 -11.18 24.74
N ASP A 92 -11.12 -12.18 24.30
CA ASP A 92 -11.70 -13.22 25.15
C ASP A 92 -11.47 -14.58 24.47
N PRO A 93 -10.56 -15.44 24.98
CA PRO A 93 -9.74 -15.26 26.19
C PRO A 93 -8.73 -14.12 26.06
N ALA A 94 -8.14 -13.68 27.17
CA ALA A 94 -7.27 -12.49 27.21
C ALA A 94 -6.04 -12.61 26.29
N GLU A 95 -5.53 -13.83 26.10
CA GLU A 95 -4.42 -14.16 25.21
C GLU A 95 -4.80 -14.23 23.74
N GLY A 96 -6.11 -14.22 23.42
CA GLY A 96 -6.63 -14.50 22.09
C GLY A 96 -6.61 -16.00 21.74
N PHE A 97 -7.02 -16.32 20.51
CA PHE A 97 -6.96 -17.66 19.95
C PHE A 97 -6.55 -17.60 18.47
N SER A 98 -5.90 -18.65 17.96
CA SER A 98 -5.57 -18.80 16.54
C SER A 98 -6.57 -19.72 15.86
N LEU A 99 -6.81 -19.51 14.56
CA LEU A 99 -7.71 -20.35 13.76
C LEU A 99 -6.99 -21.54 13.09
N ASP A 100 -5.67 -21.47 12.97
CA ASP A 100 -4.84 -22.44 12.23
C ASP A 100 -4.08 -23.41 13.17
N ASP A 101 -4.37 -23.36 14.48
CA ASP A 101 -3.85 -24.28 15.51
C ASP A 101 -4.64 -25.61 15.57
#